data_AF-A0A956R8T8-F1
#
_entry.id   AF-A0A956R8T8-F1
#
_cell.length_a   1.000
_cell.length_b   1.000
_cell.length_c   1.000
_cell.angle_alpha   90.00
_cell.angle_beta   90.00
_cell.angle_gamma   90.00
#
_symmetry.space_group_name_H-M   'P 1'
#
loop_
_entity.id
_entity.type
_entity.pdbx_description
1 polymer ?
#
loop_
_entity_poly.entity_id
_entity_poly.type
_entity_poly.pdbx_seq_one_letter_code
_entity_poly.pdbx_strand_id
1 'polypeptide(L)'
;MMRMTFGLLVLALGCRSVPDGFEGPAVPWEQMDHAARLAHMTAVVEPKMKQSFQAHDAERFADFGCATCHGPGVEDGTYAMPNPELPVLGRAAYRQDYAKNSREMVRFMWEHVEIETAALLGQKAGRTR
;
A
#
# COMPACT_ATOMS: atom_id res chain seq x y z
N MET A 1 34.17 11.51 -42.18
CA MET A 1 33.26 10.48 -41.64
C MET A 1 32.89 10.88 -40.22
N MET A 2 31.71 11.49 -40.03
CA MET A 2 31.23 11.97 -38.73
C MET A 2 30.20 10.96 -38.21
N ARG A 3 30.52 10.20 -37.16
CA ARG A 3 29.55 9.33 -36.50
C ARG A 3 28.81 10.17 -35.45
N MET A 4 27.60 10.64 -35.80
CA MET A 4 26.65 11.19 -34.84
C MET A 4 26.10 10.05 -33.99
N THR A 5 26.54 9.95 -32.75
CA THR A 5 25.90 9.10 -31.74
C THR A 5 24.59 9.78 -31.34
N PHE A 6 23.47 9.21 -31.78
CA PHE A 6 22.13 9.54 -31.26
C PHE A 6 22.08 9.14 -29.78
N GLY A 7 22.09 10.13 -28.90
CA GLY A 7 21.77 9.94 -27.49
C GLY A 7 20.29 9.57 -27.36
N LEU A 8 20.02 8.34 -26.94
CA LEU A 8 18.68 7.91 -26.57
C LEU A 8 18.37 8.51 -25.19
N LEU A 9 17.75 9.70 -25.20
CA LEU A 9 17.20 10.33 -24.00
C LEU A 9 15.93 9.54 -23.61
N VAL A 10 16.08 8.56 -22.72
CA VAL A 10 14.94 7.90 -22.09
C VAL A 10 14.30 8.91 -21.13
N LEU A 11 13.21 9.53 -21.57
CA LEU A 11 12.29 10.28 -20.72
C LEU A 11 11.73 9.32 -19.66
N ALA A 12 12.30 9.33 -18.45
CA ALA A 12 11.72 8.66 -17.31
C ALA A 12 10.42 9.37 -16.93
N LEU A 13 9.30 8.89 -17.48
CA LEU A 13 7.98 9.16 -16.91
C LEU A 13 8.03 8.75 -15.44
N GLY A 14 7.64 9.65 -14.54
CA GLY A 14 7.67 9.47 -13.08
C GLY A 14 6.73 8.37 -12.57
N CYS A 15 7.03 7.11 -12.89
CA CYS A 15 6.61 5.97 -12.10
C CYS A 15 7.30 6.10 -10.75
N ARG A 16 6.52 6.41 -9.71
CA ARG A 16 7.01 6.32 -8.33
C ARG A 16 7.42 4.87 -8.13
N SER A 17 8.71 4.62 -7.97
CA SER A 17 9.26 3.27 -7.81
C SER A 17 8.75 2.69 -6.50
N VAL A 18 8.21 1.47 -6.58
CA VAL A 18 7.94 0.66 -5.40
C VAL A 18 9.28 0.38 -4.71
N PRO A 19 9.40 0.48 -3.37
CA PRO A 19 10.63 0.14 -2.67
C PRO A 19 11.04 -1.33 -2.91
N ASP A 20 12.34 -1.61 -2.85
CA ASP A 20 12.85 -2.99 -2.97
C ASP A 20 12.23 -3.91 -1.91
N GLY A 21 11.92 -5.15 -2.29
CA GLY A 21 11.33 -6.14 -1.39
C GLY A 21 9.80 -6.07 -1.23
N PHE A 22 9.12 -5.29 -2.08
CA PHE A 22 7.67 -5.25 -2.24
C PHE A 22 7.28 -5.79 -3.62
N GLU A 23 7.49 -7.09 -3.79
CA GLU A 23 7.20 -7.81 -5.03
C GLU A 23 5.79 -8.41 -5.01
N GLY A 24 5.19 -8.53 -6.19
CA GLY A 24 3.87 -9.14 -6.33
C GLY A 24 3.86 -10.65 -6.03
N PRO A 25 2.68 -11.22 -5.77
CA PRO A 25 2.55 -12.63 -5.45
C PRO A 25 2.84 -13.51 -6.68
N ALA A 26 3.38 -14.71 -6.45
CA ALA A 26 3.58 -15.70 -7.51
C ALA A 26 2.25 -16.16 -8.15
N VAL A 27 1.18 -16.20 -7.37
CA VAL A 27 -0.19 -16.45 -7.84
C VAL A 27 -0.92 -15.11 -7.92
N PRO A 28 -1.54 -14.74 -9.04
CA PRO A 28 -2.30 -13.49 -9.12
C PRO A 28 -3.43 -13.44 -8.08
N TRP A 29 -3.61 -12.30 -7.42
CA TRP A 29 -4.61 -12.13 -6.35
C TRP A 29 -6.04 -12.51 -6.76
N GLU A 30 -6.41 -12.23 -8.01
CA GLU A 30 -7.74 -12.57 -8.58
C GLU A 30 -7.97 -14.08 -8.69
N GLN A 31 -6.90 -14.88 -8.69
CA GLN A 31 -6.94 -16.34 -8.76
C GLN A 31 -6.88 -17.01 -7.38
N MET A 32 -6.60 -16.26 -6.32
CA MET A 32 -6.58 -16.76 -4.96
C MET A 32 -8.00 -16.84 -4.39
N ASP A 33 -8.35 -17.97 -3.77
CA ASP A 33 -9.54 -18.07 -2.91
C ASP A 33 -9.32 -17.37 -1.55
N HIS A 34 -10.34 -17.39 -0.69
CA HIS A 34 -10.26 -16.73 0.61
C HIS A 34 -9.12 -17.27 1.50
N ALA A 35 -8.92 -18.59 1.54
CA ALA A 35 -7.89 -19.21 2.36
C ALA A 35 -6.48 -18.86 1.85
N ALA A 36 -6.27 -18.88 0.54
CA ALA A 36 -5.03 -18.48 -0.10
C ALA A 36 -4.73 -16.99 0.12
N ARG A 37 -5.74 -16.12 0.06
CA ARG A 37 -5.59 -14.69 0.37
C ARG A 37 -5.20 -14.46 1.81
N LEU A 38 -5.88 -15.12 2.76
CA LEU A 38 -5.54 -14.99 4.18
C LEU A 38 -4.11 -15.47 4.45
N ALA A 39 -3.71 -16.61 3.89
CA ALA A 39 -2.35 -17.12 4.01
C ALA A 39 -1.31 -16.13 3.43
N HIS A 40 -1.57 -15.54 2.26
CA HIS A 40 -0.69 -14.52 1.67
C HIS A 40 -0.63 -13.24 2.53
N MET A 41 -1.78 -12.78 3.03
CA MET A 41 -1.85 -11.60 3.90
C MET A 41 -1.03 -11.79 5.16
N THR A 42 -1.18 -12.92 5.86
CA THR A 42 -0.44 -13.21 7.10
C THR A 42 1.05 -13.47 6.86
N ALA A 43 1.41 -14.21 5.81
CA ALA A 43 2.80 -14.61 5.58
C ALA A 43 3.65 -13.51 4.91
N VAL A 44 3.03 -12.63 4.12
CA VAL A 44 3.75 -11.68 3.27
C VAL A 44 3.37 -10.23 3.57
N VAL A 45 2.07 -9.90 3.53
CA VAL A 45 1.63 -8.50 3.59
C VAL A 45 1.77 -7.92 4.98
N GLU A 46 1.25 -8.59 6.00
CA GLU A 46 1.25 -8.12 7.38
C GLU A 46 2.68 -7.87 7.91
N PRO A 47 3.66 -8.78 7.75
CA PRO A 47 5.02 -8.53 8.24
C PRO A 47 5.69 -7.32 7.56
N LYS A 48 5.46 -7.13 6.25
CA LYS A 48 6.00 -6.00 5.50
C LYS A 48 5.34 -4.69 5.91
N MET A 49 4.03 -4.68 6.07
CA MET A 49 3.30 -3.49 6.54
C MET A 49 3.67 -3.16 7.98
N LYS A 50 3.80 -4.16 8.85
CA LYS A 50 4.27 -3.97 10.22
C LYS A 50 5.61 -3.22 10.24
N GLN A 51 6.56 -3.63 9.39
CA GLN A 51 7.84 -2.95 9.25
C GLN A 51 7.66 -1.48 8.82
N SER A 52 6.88 -1.20 7.77
CA SER A 52 6.66 0.17 7.28
C SER A 52 5.98 1.05 8.34
N PHE A 53 4.98 0.54 9.04
CA PHE A 53 4.24 1.28 10.07
C PHE A 53 5.09 1.53 11.32
N GLN A 54 5.85 0.53 11.79
CA GLN A 54 6.74 0.73 12.93
C GLN A 54 7.95 1.61 12.61
N ALA A 55 8.41 1.62 11.34
CA ALA A 55 9.41 2.58 10.88
C ALA A 55 8.86 4.01 10.83
N HIS A 56 7.55 4.16 10.59
CA HIS A 56 6.88 5.45 10.61
C HIS A 56 6.67 5.97 12.04
N ASP A 57 6.09 5.15 12.92
CA ASP A 57 5.84 5.49 14.32
C ASP A 57 5.79 4.20 15.17
N ALA A 58 6.93 3.85 15.77
CA ALA A 58 7.09 2.60 16.51
C ALA A 58 6.22 2.54 17.77
N GLU A 59 5.96 3.67 18.42
CA GLU A 59 5.16 3.73 19.64
C GLU A 59 3.68 3.54 19.29
N ARG A 60 3.18 4.27 18.29
CA ARG A 60 1.80 4.15 17.84
C ARG A 60 1.46 2.78 17.27
N PHE A 61 2.40 2.13 16.61
CA PHE A 61 2.18 0.85 15.91
C PHE A 61 2.91 -0.32 16.58
N ALA A 62 3.13 -0.26 17.90
CA ALA A 62 3.71 -1.34 18.68
C ALA A 62 2.90 -2.65 18.52
N ASP A 63 1.56 -2.53 18.55
CA ASP A 63 0.60 -3.63 18.42
C ASP A 63 0.03 -3.77 17.00
N PHE A 64 0.83 -3.47 15.97
CA PHE A 64 0.40 -3.63 14.58
C PHE A 64 -0.02 -5.07 14.27
N GLY A 65 -1.18 -5.22 13.61
CA GLY A 65 -1.70 -6.50 13.12
C GLY A 65 -2.91 -6.32 12.20
N CYS A 66 -3.62 -7.41 11.90
CA CYS A 66 -4.75 -7.42 10.95
C CYS A 66 -5.79 -6.30 11.22
N ALA A 67 -6.13 -6.06 12.48
CA ALA A 67 -7.13 -5.06 12.87
C ALA A 67 -6.69 -3.63 12.56
N THR A 68 -5.39 -3.35 12.45
CA THR A 68 -4.88 -2.01 12.07
C THR A 68 -5.39 -1.58 10.69
N CYS A 69 -5.61 -2.53 9.78
CA CYS A 69 -6.18 -2.25 8.46
C CYS A 69 -7.66 -2.65 8.39
N HIS A 70 -8.02 -3.83 8.87
CA HIS A 70 -9.34 -4.42 8.66
C HIS A 70 -10.38 -4.06 9.73
N GLY A 71 -9.95 -3.53 10.88
CA GLY A 71 -10.82 -3.16 12.00
C GLY A 71 -11.77 -4.29 12.43
N PRO A 72 -13.07 -4.00 12.63
CA PRO A 72 -14.07 -5.01 13.01
C PRO A 72 -14.22 -6.18 12.03
N GLY A 73 -13.77 -6.02 10.77
CA GLY A 73 -13.81 -7.10 9.78
C GLY A 73 -12.94 -8.31 10.13
N VAL A 74 -12.06 -8.21 11.12
CA VAL A 74 -11.33 -9.35 11.67
C VAL A 74 -12.24 -10.24 12.52
N GLU A 75 -13.20 -9.66 13.25
CA GLU A 75 -14.06 -10.38 14.18
C GLU A 75 -15.13 -11.21 13.46
N ASP A 76 -15.66 -10.68 12.35
CA ASP A 76 -16.66 -11.36 11.51
C ASP A 76 -16.03 -12.22 10.39
N GLY A 77 -14.70 -12.19 10.25
CA GLY A 77 -13.96 -12.96 9.26
C GLY A 77 -14.11 -12.47 7.82
N THR A 78 -14.70 -11.29 7.59
CA THR A 78 -14.84 -10.71 6.24
C THR A 78 -13.54 -10.09 5.73
N TYR A 79 -12.71 -9.58 6.66
CA TYR A 79 -11.50 -8.81 6.34
C TYR A 79 -11.77 -7.69 5.33
N ALA A 80 -12.95 -7.08 5.38
CA ALA A 80 -13.37 -6.09 4.40
C ALA A 80 -12.41 -4.89 4.34
N MET A 81 -12.07 -4.48 3.12
CA MET A 81 -11.25 -3.31 2.85
C MET A 81 -11.89 -2.42 1.78
N PRO A 82 -11.80 -1.09 1.92
CA PRO A 82 -11.22 -0.36 3.06
C PRO A 82 -12.14 -0.38 4.30
N ASN A 83 -11.56 -0.47 5.51
CA ASN A 83 -12.28 -0.20 6.77
C ASN A 83 -12.63 1.32 6.85
N PRO A 84 -13.85 1.70 7.25
CA PRO A 84 -14.27 3.11 7.42
C PRO A 84 -13.43 3.95 8.39
N GLU A 85 -12.64 3.34 9.26
CA GLU A 85 -11.74 4.05 10.18
C GLU A 85 -10.45 4.54 9.52
N LEU A 86 -10.12 4.02 8.33
CA LEU A 86 -8.93 4.44 7.59
C LEU A 86 -9.13 5.83 6.95
N PRO A 87 -8.05 6.64 6.81
CA PRO A 87 -8.11 7.87 6.03
C PRO A 87 -8.55 7.60 4.59
N VAL A 88 -9.37 8.47 4.02
CA VAL A 88 -9.76 8.35 2.61
C VAL A 88 -8.63 8.87 1.73
N LEU A 89 -8.15 8.04 0.82
CA LEU A 89 -7.10 8.41 -0.12
C LEU A 89 -7.74 8.87 -1.44
N GLY A 90 -7.95 10.17 -1.58
CA GLY A 90 -8.37 10.80 -2.84
C GLY A 90 -7.99 12.29 -2.90
N ARG A 91 -7.77 12.84 -4.11
CA ARG A 91 -7.43 14.28 -4.27
C ARG A 91 -8.50 15.20 -3.69
N ALA A 92 -9.77 14.82 -3.83
CA ALA A 92 -10.90 15.56 -3.29
C ALA A 92 -11.02 15.42 -1.76
N ALA A 93 -10.66 14.25 -1.22
CA ALA A 93 -10.75 13.92 0.19
C ALA A 93 -9.57 14.49 1.02
N TYR A 94 -8.44 14.73 0.38
CA TYR A 94 -7.18 15.18 0.99
C TYR A 94 -7.31 16.31 2.03
N ARG A 95 -8.12 17.33 1.76
CA ARG A 95 -8.33 18.45 2.71
C ARG A 95 -9.20 18.07 3.91
N GLN A 96 -10.21 17.22 3.73
CA GLN A 96 -11.10 16.78 4.79
C GLN A 96 -10.40 15.75 5.67
N ASP A 97 -9.64 14.82 5.08
CA ASP A 97 -8.86 13.86 5.84
C ASP A 97 -7.78 14.52 6.67
N TYR A 98 -7.16 15.62 6.23
CA TYR A 98 -6.25 16.39 7.08
C TYR A 98 -6.92 17.07 8.27
N ALA A 99 -8.21 17.39 8.17
CA ALA A 99 -8.92 17.94 9.31
C ALA A 99 -9.26 16.85 10.34
N LYS A 100 -9.46 15.61 9.88
CA LYS A 100 -9.79 14.44 10.72
C LYS A 100 -8.54 13.70 11.24
N ASN A 101 -7.47 13.65 10.45
CA ASN A 101 -6.24 12.88 10.66
C ASN A 101 -5.01 13.79 10.56
N SER A 102 -3.87 13.34 11.10
CA SER A 102 -2.63 14.12 10.97
C SER A 102 -2.16 14.20 9.51
N ARG A 103 -1.56 15.34 9.14
CA ARG A 103 -0.99 15.56 7.80
C ARG A 103 0.00 14.48 7.41
N GLU A 104 0.81 14.11 8.37
CA GLU A 104 1.82 13.10 8.26
C GLU A 104 1.20 11.72 7.96
N MET A 105 0.16 11.30 8.70
CA MET A 105 -0.47 10.00 8.47
C MET A 105 -1.11 9.88 7.09
N VAL A 106 -1.86 10.89 6.65
CA VAL A 106 -2.49 10.87 5.32
C VAL A 106 -1.41 10.75 4.23
N ARG A 107 -0.28 11.45 4.40
CA ARG A 107 0.86 11.35 3.49
C ARG A 107 1.50 9.97 3.54
N PHE A 108 1.73 9.40 4.72
CA PHE A 108 2.30 8.05 4.87
C PHE A 108 1.40 6.98 4.21
N MET A 109 0.09 7.03 4.46
CA MET A 109 -0.86 6.09 3.86
C MET A 109 -0.84 6.16 2.33
N TRP A 110 -0.80 7.37 1.78
CA TRP A 110 -0.79 7.58 0.33
C TRP A 110 0.55 7.21 -0.31
N GLU A 111 1.65 7.71 0.25
CA GLU A 111 2.97 7.62 -0.37
C GLU A 111 3.67 6.29 -0.13
N HIS A 112 3.23 5.52 0.87
CA HIS A 112 3.83 4.25 1.26
C HIS A 112 2.79 3.14 1.28
N VAL A 113 1.85 3.17 2.23
CA VAL A 113 0.99 2.01 2.54
C VAL A 113 0.19 1.54 1.34
N GLU A 114 -0.47 2.44 0.61
CA GLU A 114 -1.25 2.08 -0.57
C GLU A 114 -0.37 1.51 -1.69
N ILE A 115 0.80 2.10 -1.93
CA ILE A 115 1.72 1.69 -2.99
C ILE A 115 2.34 0.33 -2.68
N GLU A 116 2.84 0.18 -1.46
CA GLU A 116 3.50 -1.02 -0.98
C GLU A 116 2.50 -2.19 -0.89
N THR A 117 1.30 -1.96 -0.35
CA THR A 117 0.24 -2.98 -0.31
C THR A 117 -0.18 -3.37 -1.72
N ALA A 118 -0.44 -2.40 -2.61
CA ALA A 118 -0.83 -2.72 -3.97
C ALA A 118 0.25 -3.57 -4.67
N ALA A 119 1.53 -3.24 -4.49
CA ALA A 119 2.62 -4.03 -5.04
C ALA A 119 2.62 -5.47 -4.50
N LEU A 120 2.50 -5.67 -3.19
CA LEU A 120 2.46 -7.00 -2.55
C LEU A 120 1.24 -7.84 -2.94
N LEU A 121 0.18 -7.19 -3.45
CA LEU A 121 -1.00 -7.86 -4.00
C LEU A 121 -0.95 -8.03 -5.52
N GLY A 122 0.07 -7.50 -6.19
CA GLY A 122 0.13 -7.45 -7.66
C GLY A 122 -0.95 -6.55 -8.27
N GLN A 123 -1.43 -5.56 -7.52
CA GLN A 123 -2.47 -4.60 -7.92
C GLN A 123 -1.87 -3.23 -8.24
N LYS A 124 -2.68 -2.36 -8.86
CA LYS A 124 -2.32 -0.96 -9.08
C LYS A 124 -2.73 -0.12 -7.87
N ALA A 125 -1.80 0.69 -7.36
CA ALA A 125 -2.12 1.73 -6.38
C ALA A 125 -3.12 2.74 -6.98
N GLY A 126 -4.09 3.17 -6.19
CA GLY A 126 -5.22 3.99 -6.61
C GLY A 126 -4.83 5.46 -6.81
N ARG A 127 -4.47 5.83 -8.05
CA ARG A 127 -4.42 7.25 -8.46
C ARG A 127 -5.80 7.82 -8.84
N THR A 128 -6.89 7.05 -8.68
CA THR A 128 -8.18 7.33 -9.34
C THR A 128 -9.44 7.02 -8.52
N ARG A 129 -9.46 7.23 -7.21
CA ARG A 129 -10.73 7.55 -6.53
C ARG A 129 -10.81 9.04 -6.23
#